data_AF-A0A914UI18-F1
#
_entry.id   AF-A0A914UI18-F1
#
_cell.length_a   1.000
_cell.length_b   1.000
_cell.length_c   1.000
_cell.angle_alpha   90.00
_cell.angle_beta   90.00
_cell.angle_gamma   90.00
#
_symmetry.space_group_name_H-M   'P 1'
#
loop_
_entity.id
_entity.type
_entity.pdbx_description
1 polymer ?
#
loop_
_entity_poly.entity_id
_entity_poly.type
_entity_poly.pdbx_seq_one_letter_code
_entity_poly.pdbx_strand_id
1 'polypeptide(L)'
;MRPTRIPYEVRTMIWKYRQRGLKVTEVTDLLNEAGLHYSYHSIQKFLRRLSKRQSLQDSKRKGRPNDWPDDVYRKILKFVDEQMHQDNEKTGSGMSELIKEMFNITNVNERKVKLMRQKLGWAYFDPNFKKLHLWAGISWNGATELCIFDGKEPFTDALFVRVIREVLKPFQTGKYGGRRLTLFYPSNASHDAMHIEEKLIDIGAIDSIVFPVQSTDLNPMTMIWDELQEHLLKDTKVATSAQLLASVEQFWTTTVTTDLCRESVNRLSLTIPKVVEINGVSTAK
;
A
#
# COMPACT_ATOMS: atom_id res chain seq x y z
N MET A 1 -5.90 31.29 29.80
CA MET A 1 -5.07 31.16 28.58
C MET A 1 -5.18 32.45 27.77
N ARG A 2 -4.07 33.11 27.40
CA ARG A 2 -4.12 34.27 26.49
C ARG A 2 -4.30 33.76 25.06
N PRO A 3 -5.35 34.16 24.31
CA PRO A 3 -5.51 33.73 22.93
C PRO A 3 -4.33 34.24 22.09
N THR A 4 -3.54 33.31 21.54
CA THR A 4 -2.37 33.59 20.69
C THR A 4 -2.74 34.23 19.35
N ARG A 5 -4.03 34.22 18.99
CA ARG A 5 -4.55 34.76 17.73
C ARG A 5 -5.92 35.41 17.96
N ILE A 6 -6.09 36.62 17.44
CA ILE A 6 -7.39 37.31 17.43
C ILE A 6 -8.28 36.61 16.38
N PRO A 7 -9.43 36.01 16.77
CA PRO A 7 -10.40 35.38 15.86
C PRO A 7 -11.00 36.38 14.87
N TYR A 8 -11.52 35.87 13.74
CA TYR A 8 -12.05 36.72 12.67
C TYR A 8 -13.21 37.61 13.12
N GLU A 9 -14.10 37.09 13.97
CA GLU A 9 -15.22 37.85 14.57
C GLU A 9 -14.70 39.05 15.38
N VAL A 10 -13.68 38.83 16.22
CA VAL A 10 -13.06 39.88 17.01
C VAL A 10 -12.32 40.89 16.14
N ARG A 11 -11.66 40.46 15.06
CA ARG A 11 -11.05 41.37 14.08
C ARG A 11 -12.08 42.29 13.44
N THR A 12 -13.26 41.75 13.14
CA THR A 12 -14.37 42.49 12.55
C THR A 12 -14.92 43.53 13.53
N MET A 13 -15.06 43.17 14.81
CA MET A 13 -15.45 44.11 15.87
C MET A 13 -14.43 45.25 16.03
N ILE A 14 -13.14 44.91 16.13
CA ILE A 14 -12.06 45.90 16.21
C ILE A 14 -12.09 46.86 15.01
N TRP A 15 -12.29 46.33 13.79
CA TRP A 15 -12.38 47.15 12.59
C TRP A 15 -13.60 48.08 12.62
N LYS A 16 -14.78 47.57 13.00
CA LYS A 16 -16.01 48.39 13.14
C LYS A 16 -15.84 49.51 14.17
N TYR A 17 -15.25 49.23 15.32
CA TYR A 17 -14.99 50.26 16.34
C TYR A 17 -14.01 51.33 15.83
N ARG A 18 -12.99 50.95 15.07
CA ARG A 18 -12.08 51.91 14.43
C ARG A 18 -12.74 52.76 13.34
N GLN A 19 -13.68 52.21 12.58
CA GLN A 19 -14.48 52.98 11.61
C GLN A 19 -15.36 54.04 12.29
N ARG A 20 -15.80 53.76 13.52
CA ARG A 20 -16.55 54.71 14.37
C ARG A 20 -15.66 55.76 15.04
N GLY A 21 -14.36 55.77 14.77
CA GLY A 21 -13.42 56.77 15.30
C GLY A 21 -12.83 56.45 16.68
N LEU A 22 -13.17 55.32 17.31
CA LEU A 22 -12.68 54.99 18.65
C LEU A 22 -11.17 54.78 18.67
N LYS A 23 -10.50 55.27 19.72
CA LYS A 23 -9.07 55.07 19.99
C LYS A 23 -8.78 53.62 20.37
N VAL A 24 -7.52 53.21 20.22
CA VAL A 24 -7.10 51.81 20.49
C VAL A 24 -7.31 51.45 21.96
N THR A 25 -7.17 52.40 22.89
CA THR A 25 -7.47 52.24 24.32
C THR A 25 -8.95 51.90 24.52
N GLU A 26 -9.85 52.74 23.99
CA GLU A 26 -11.31 52.54 24.08
C GLU A 26 -11.76 51.21 23.46
N VAL A 27 -11.16 50.81 22.33
CA VAL A 27 -11.41 49.49 21.72
C VAL A 27 -10.95 48.35 22.63
N THR A 28 -9.84 48.53 23.33
CA THR A 28 -9.32 47.53 24.27
C THR A 28 -10.25 47.37 25.47
N ASP A 29 -10.73 48.49 26.01
CA ASP A 29 -11.63 48.53 27.16
C ASP A 29 -12.97 47.89 26.83
N LEU A 30 -13.60 48.26 25.71
CA LEU A 30 -14.86 47.66 25.25
C LEU A 30 -14.78 46.15 25.01
N LEU A 31 -13.63 45.65 24.51
CA LEU A 31 -13.44 44.22 24.34
C LEU A 31 -13.27 43.52 25.68
N ASN A 32 -12.53 44.12 26.62
CA ASN A 32 -12.35 43.54 27.95
C ASN A 32 -13.67 43.53 28.75
N GLU A 33 -14.50 44.58 28.64
CA GLU A 33 -15.84 44.64 29.23
C GLU A 33 -16.77 43.58 28.67
N ALA A 34 -16.65 43.26 27.37
CA ALA A 34 -17.37 42.18 26.72
C ALA A 34 -16.82 40.77 27.04
N GLY A 35 -15.91 40.64 28.02
CA GLY A 35 -15.28 39.37 28.41
C GLY A 35 -14.20 38.86 27.43
N LEU A 36 -13.84 39.67 26.43
CA LEU A 36 -12.84 39.35 25.41
C LEU A 36 -11.49 39.96 25.82
N HIS A 37 -10.79 39.26 26.71
CA HIS A 37 -9.52 39.74 27.28
C HIS A 37 -8.37 39.81 26.25
N TYR A 38 -8.15 40.99 25.66
CA TYR A 38 -7.06 41.27 24.73
C TYR A 38 -6.18 42.41 25.22
N SER A 39 -4.87 42.28 25.02
CA SER A 39 -3.94 43.36 25.35
C SER A 39 -4.00 44.49 24.31
N TYR A 40 -3.77 45.72 24.77
CA TYR A 40 -3.57 46.90 23.91
C TYR A 40 -2.55 46.61 22.80
N HIS A 41 -1.42 45.97 23.14
CA HIS A 41 -0.37 45.64 22.18
C HIS A 41 -0.85 44.67 21.08
N SER A 42 -1.69 43.69 21.42
CA SER A 42 -2.28 42.75 20.47
C SER A 42 -3.18 43.47 19.46
N ILE A 43 -4.03 44.37 19.93
CA ILE A 43 -4.96 45.15 19.11
C ILE A 43 -4.19 46.14 18.23
N GLN A 44 -3.21 46.86 18.79
CA GLN A 44 -2.35 47.78 18.05
C GLN A 44 -1.56 47.06 16.94
N LYS A 45 -1.00 45.88 17.24
CA LYS A 45 -0.28 45.04 16.27
C LYS A 45 -1.20 44.54 15.15
N PHE A 46 -2.44 44.20 15.46
CA PHE A 46 -3.45 43.85 14.46
C PHE A 46 -3.80 45.05 13.57
N LEU A 47 -4.08 46.22 14.14
CA LEU A 47 -4.43 47.41 13.37
C LEU A 47 -3.29 47.89 12.46
N ARG A 48 -2.03 47.83 12.92
CA ARG A 48 -0.84 48.09 12.07
C ARG A 48 -0.71 47.11 10.90
N ARG A 49 -1.15 45.85 11.07
CA ARG A 49 -1.17 44.86 9.99
C ARG A 49 -2.32 45.11 9.03
N LEU A 50 -3.49 45.48 9.58
CA LEU A 50 -4.68 45.78 8.81
C LEU A 50 -4.48 46.99 7.90
N SER A 51 -3.84 48.06 8.39
CA SER A 51 -3.52 49.24 7.57
C SER A 51 -2.57 48.91 6.41
N LYS A 52 -1.61 48.01 6.61
CA LYS A 52 -0.66 47.59 5.57
C LYS A 52 -1.26 46.64 4.54
N ARG A 53 -2.17 45.76 4.95
CA ARG A 53 -2.67 44.66 4.10
C ARG A 53 -4.06 44.92 3.52
N GLN A 54 -4.80 45.88 4.08
CA GLN A 54 -6.20 46.16 3.76
C GLN A 54 -7.09 44.91 3.74
N SER A 55 -6.78 43.92 4.58
CA SER A 55 -7.51 42.65 4.65
C SER A 55 -7.59 42.12 6.08
N LEU A 56 -8.76 41.61 6.45
CA LEU A 56 -9.02 40.93 7.73
C LEU A 56 -8.61 39.45 7.71
N GLN A 57 -8.34 38.90 6.52
CA GLN A 57 -7.91 37.52 6.35
C GLN A 57 -6.44 37.34 6.74
N ASP A 58 -6.09 36.11 7.13
CA ASP A 58 -4.69 35.77 7.37
C ASP A 58 -3.93 35.69 6.06
N SER A 59 -2.70 36.22 6.05
CA SER A 59 -1.80 36.02 4.92
C SER A 59 -1.50 34.53 4.75
N LYS A 60 -1.41 34.07 3.50
CA LYS A 60 -0.78 32.79 3.18
C LYS A 60 0.56 32.72 3.93
N ARG A 61 0.71 31.70 4.78
CA ARG A 61 1.97 31.49 5.50
C ARG A 61 3.03 31.21 4.45
N LYS A 62 4.10 31.99 4.42
CA LYS A 62 5.31 31.55 3.75
C LYS A 62 5.80 30.34 4.54
N GLY A 63 5.78 29.17 3.91
CA GLY A 63 6.32 27.96 4.50
C GLY A 63 7.81 28.12 4.79
N ARG A 64 8.36 27.20 5.58
CA ARG A 64 9.81 27.11 5.73
C ARG A 64 10.42 26.88 4.32
N PRO A 65 11.46 27.64 3.93
CA PRO A 65 12.17 27.38 2.68
C PRO A 65 12.62 25.92 2.63
N ASN A 66 12.56 25.30 1.45
CA ASN A 66 13.15 23.98 1.27
C ASN A 66 14.65 24.06 1.61
N ASP A 67 15.18 23.03 2.26
CA ASP A 67 16.60 23.00 2.63
C ASP A 67 17.52 22.88 1.40
N TRP A 68 16.96 22.65 0.20
CA TRP A 68 17.69 22.47 -1.04
C TRP A 68 17.17 23.39 -2.15
N PRO A 69 18.06 23.80 -3.08
CA PRO A 69 17.66 24.46 -4.31
C PRO A 69 16.58 23.68 -5.07
N ASP A 70 15.67 24.39 -5.74
CA ASP A 70 14.50 23.79 -6.39
C ASP A 70 14.87 22.80 -7.50
N ASP A 71 15.97 23.03 -8.21
CA ASP A 71 16.47 22.15 -9.26
C ASP A 71 17.00 20.83 -8.68
N VAL A 72 17.75 20.89 -7.58
CA VAL A 72 18.24 19.72 -6.84
C VAL A 72 17.08 18.91 -6.28
N TYR A 73 16.11 19.59 -5.65
CA TYR A 73 14.93 18.93 -5.09
C TYR A 73 14.10 18.21 -6.16
N ARG A 74 13.94 18.79 -7.36
CA ARG A 74 13.25 18.13 -8.49
C ARG A 74 14.00 16.88 -8.95
N LYS A 75 15.33 16.91 -9.03
CA LYS A 75 16.13 15.74 -9.40
C LYS A 75 15.99 14.61 -8.39
N ILE A 76 15.99 14.93 -7.09
CA ILE A 76 15.76 13.96 -6.01
C ILE A 76 14.36 13.36 -6.13
N LEU A 77 13.32 14.17 -6.36
CA LEU A 77 11.97 13.66 -6.53
C LEU A 77 11.87 12.68 -7.70
N LYS A 78 12.46 13.01 -8.86
CA LYS A 78 12.49 12.11 -10.02
C LYS A 78 13.23 10.80 -9.71
N PHE A 79 14.35 10.88 -8.99
CA PHE A 79 15.09 9.70 -8.56
C PHE A 79 14.28 8.82 -7.59
N VAL A 80 13.61 9.42 -6.60
CA VAL A 80 12.73 8.69 -5.69
C VAL A 80 11.62 7.99 -6.46
N ASP A 81 10.98 8.69 -7.41
CA ASP A 81 9.90 8.14 -8.23
C ASP A 81 10.35 6.92 -9.05
N GLU A 82 11.50 7.03 -9.71
CA GLU A 82 12.11 5.93 -10.48
C GLU A 82 12.45 4.74 -9.59
N GLN A 83 13.06 4.99 -8.42
CA GLN A 83 13.41 3.93 -7.49
C GLN A 83 12.18 3.24 -6.90
N MET A 84 11.06 3.94 -6.74
CA MET A 84 9.80 3.35 -6.28
C MET A 84 9.12 2.50 -7.35
N HIS A 85 9.27 2.81 -8.63
CA HIS A 85 8.80 1.94 -9.72
C HIS A 85 9.60 0.64 -9.81
N GLN A 86 10.92 0.71 -9.56
CA GLN A 86 11.81 -0.46 -9.62
C GLN A 86 11.65 -1.38 -8.42
N ASP A 87 11.50 -0.80 -7.22
CA ASP A 87 11.38 -1.54 -5.97
C ASP A 87 10.52 -0.72 -4.99
N ASN A 88 9.22 -1.02 -5.01
CA ASN A 88 8.24 -0.35 -4.16
C ASN A 88 8.32 -0.78 -2.68
N GLU A 89 9.06 -1.86 -2.36
CA GLU A 89 9.27 -2.34 -1.00
C GLU A 89 10.45 -1.63 -0.30
N LYS A 90 11.24 -0.86 -1.04
CA LYS A 90 12.41 -0.14 -0.52
C LYS A 90 12.07 0.71 0.69
N THR A 91 12.79 0.52 1.79
CA THR A 91 12.54 1.23 3.05
C THR A 91 12.91 2.72 2.95
N GLY A 92 12.33 3.56 3.82
CA GLY A 92 12.65 4.98 3.85
C GLY A 92 14.11 5.27 4.26
N SER A 93 14.71 4.39 5.07
CA SER A 93 16.13 4.48 5.47
C SER A 93 17.04 4.13 4.30
N GLY A 94 16.80 3.00 3.62
CA GLY A 94 17.59 2.59 2.44
C GLY A 94 17.49 3.62 1.31
N MET A 95 16.30 4.16 1.06
CA MET A 95 16.13 5.26 0.10
C MET A 95 16.88 6.53 0.53
N SER A 96 16.93 6.83 1.83
CA SER A 96 17.69 7.98 2.33
C SER A 96 19.19 7.82 2.11
N GLU A 97 19.74 6.60 2.22
CA GLU A 97 21.14 6.30 1.96
C GLU A 97 21.47 6.44 0.47
N LEU A 98 20.61 5.92 -0.41
CA LEU A 98 20.76 6.08 -1.86
C LEU A 98 20.74 7.54 -2.29
N ILE A 99 19.86 8.37 -1.71
CA ILE A 99 19.84 9.80 -2.03
C ILE A 99 21.13 10.47 -1.53
N LYS A 100 21.62 10.10 -0.35
CA LYS A 100 22.88 10.64 0.20
C LYS A 100 24.06 10.32 -0.73
N GLU A 101 24.14 9.09 -1.21
CA GLU A 101 25.19 8.62 -2.11
C GLU A 101 25.08 9.26 -3.49
N MET A 102 23.91 9.18 -4.12
CA MET A 102 23.69 9.63 -5.51
C MET A 102 23.82 11.16 -5.67
N PHE A 103 23.39 11.93 -4.67
CA PHE A 103 23.36 13.40 -4.76
C PHE A 103 24.43 14.08 -3.90
N ASN A 104 25.23 13.31 -3.14
CA ASN A 104 26.23 13.83 -2.20
C ASN A 104 25.63 14.83 -1.17
N ILE A 105 24.46 14.50 -0.62
CA ILE A 105 23.72 15.36 0.33
C ILE A 105 23.56 14.63 1.65
N THR A 106 24.05 15.21 2.75
CA THR A 106 24.01 14.58 4.08
C THR A 106 22.68 14.82 4.83
N ASN A 107 21.96 15.91 4.54
CA ASN A 107 20.75 16.33 5.26
C ASN A 107 19.45 15.67 4.74
N VAL A 108 19.49 14.37 4.47
CA VAL A 108 18.33 13.55 4.10
C VAL A 108 18.10 12.55 5.24
N ASN A 109 16.86 12.45 5.71
CA ASN A 109 16.45 11.44 6.67
C ASN A 109 15.16 10.75 6.19
N GLU A 110 14.84 9.64 6.84
CA GLU A 110 13.68 8.81 6.52
C GLU A 110 12.39 9.62 6.45
N ARG A 111 12.18 10.58 7.36
CA ARG A 111 10.98 11.43 7.38
C ARG A 111 10.84 12.28 6.12
N LYS A 112 11.94 12.86 5.62
CA LYS A 112 11.94 13.61 4.36
C LYS A 112 11.58 12.72 3.18
N VAL A 113 12.11 11.49 3.16
CA VAL A 113 11.76 10.50 2.13
C VAL A 113 10.26 10.17 2.17
N LYS A 114 9.68 9.95 3.35
CA LYS A 114 8.23 9.70 3.50
C LYS A 114 7.40 10.84 2.92
N LEU A 115 7.75 12.08 3.21
CA LEU A 115 7.05 13.26 2.66
C LEU A 115 7.19 13.36 1.13
N MET A 116 8.37 13.03 0.59
CA MET A 116 8.60 13.00 -0.86
C MET A 116 7.74 11.94 -1.54
N ARG A 117 7.69 10.72 -0.98
CA ARG A 117 6.81 9.63 -1.44
C ARG A 117 5.34 10.05 -1.46
N GLN A 118 4.85 10.59 -0.34
CA GLN A 118 3.47 11.07 -0.24
C GLN A 118 3.15 12.14 -1.29
N LYS A 119 4.08 13.07 -1.54
CA LYS A 119 3.92 14.12 -2.54
C LYS A 119 3.87 13.59 -3.98
N LEU A 120 4.57 12.49 -4.24
CA LEU A 120 4.56 11.78 -5.52
C LEU A 120 3.35 10.82 -5.66
N GLY A 121 2.52 10.68 -4.62
CA GLY A 121 1.37 9.78 -4.64
C GLY A 121 1.68 8.35 -4.23
N TRP A 122 2.92 8.05 -3.81
CA TRP A 122 3.28 6.73 -3.29
C TRP A 122 2.70 6.52 -1.90
N ALA A 123 1.93 5.44 -1.75
CA ALA A 123 1.47 4.97 -0.45
C ALA A 123 2.67 4.55 0.41
N TYR A 124 2.63 4.90 1.69
CA TYR A 124 3.67 4.50 2.63
C TYR A 124 3.55 3.00 2.90
N PHE A 125 4.55 2.24 2.48
CA PHE A 125 4.75 0.87 2.91
C PHE A 125 5.47 0.88 4.26
N ASP A 126 4.79 0.47 5.32
CA ASP A 126 5.44 0.22 6.60
C ASP A 126 6.17 -1.12 6.50
N PRO A 127 7.50 -1.17 6.58
CA PRO A 127 8.22 -2.45 6.58
C PRO A 127 7.87 -3.32 7.80
N ASN A 128 7.26 -2.76 8.84
CA ASN A 128 6.70 -3.52 9.98
C ASN A 128 5.24 -3.96 9.75
N PHE A 129 4.67 -3.69 8.57
CA PHE A 129 3.35 -4.20 8.25
C PHE A 129 3.41 -5.73 8.19
N LYS A 130 2.63 -6.40 9.04
CA LYS A 130 2.58 -7.85 9.07
C LYS A 130 1.99 -8.35 7.76
N LYS A 131 2.82 -9.00 6.94
CA LYS A 131 2.37 -9.73 5.75
C LYS A 131 1.82 -11.08 6.17
N LEU A 132 0.76 -11.51 5.51
CA LEU A 132 0.28 -12.88 5.58
C LEU A 132 0.78 -13.62 4.34
N HIS A 133 1.51 -14.72 4.54
CA HIS A 133 2.00 -15.54 3.45
C HIS A 133 1.11 -16.78 3.34
N LEU A 134 0.64 -17.04 2.13
CA LEU A 134 -0.33 -18.09 1.84
C LEU A 134 0.15 -18.93 0.68
N TRP A 135 -0.11 -20.23 0.74
CA TRP A 135 -0.06 -21.13 -0.40
C TRP A 135 -1.39 -21.86 -0.51
N ALA A 136 -1.87 -22.03 -1.74
CA ALA A 136 -3.05 -22.83 -2.03
C ALA A 136 -3.01 -23.30 -3.49
N GLY A 137 -3.82 -24.31 -3.79
CA GLY A 137 -4.06 -24.77 -5.15
C GLY A 137 -5.57 -24.90 -5.43
N ILE A 138 -5.91 -24.86 -6.72
CA ILE A 138 -7.24 -25.21 -7.21
C ILE A 138 -7.15 -26.26 -8.30
N SER A 139 -8.25 -26.97 -8.50
CA SER A 139 -8.44 -27.89 -9.61
C SER A 139 -9.89 -27.87 -10.08
N TRP A 140 -10.18 -28.59 -11.16
CA TRP A 140 -11.56 -28.77 -11.65
C TRP A 140 -12.56 -29.28 -10.59
N ASN A 141 -12.07 -29.99 -9.56
CA ASN A 141 -12.91 -30.59 -8.52
C ASN A 141 -12.92 -29.78 -7.20
N GLY A 142 -12.36 -28.57 -7.22
CA GLY A 142 -12.34 -27.63 -6.10
C GLY A 142 -10.94 -27.24 -5.64
N ALA A 143 -10.89 -26.58 -4.49
CA ALA A 143 -9.67 -26.05 -3.90
C ALA A 143 -9.00 -27.02 -2.90
N THR A 144 -7.68 -26.90 -2.76
CA THR A 144 -6.94 -27.50 -1.64
C THR A 144 -7.29 -26.78 -0.33
N GLU A 145 -6.81 -27.28 0.80
CA GLU A 145 -6.74 -26.45 2.01
C GLU A 145 -5.73 -25.31 1.85
N LEU A 146 -5.88 -24.25 2.66
CA LEU A 146 -4.91 -23.15 2.74
C LEU A 146 -3.70 -23.58 3.58
N CYS A 147 -2.50 -23.28 3.09
CA CYS A 147 -1.28 -23.35 3.88
C CYS A 147 -0.84 -21.92 4.25
N ILE A 148 -0.80 -21.61 5.54
CA ILE A 148 -0.43 -20.28 6.04
C ILE A 148 0.97 -20.31 6.64
N PHE A 149 1.77 -19.28 6.34
CA PHE A 149 3.12 -19.08 6.87
C PHE A 149 3.23 -17.74 7.58
N ASP A 150 4.11 -17.67 8.58
CA ASP A 150 4.31 -16.46 9.38
C ASP A 150 5.17 -15.40 8.69
N GLY A 151 5.69 -15.70 7.50
CA GLY A 151 6.46 -14.77 6.66
C GLY A 151 7.85 -14.43 7.19
N LYS A 152 8.28 -15.04 8.30
CA LYS A 152 9.60 -14.77 8.89
C LYS A 152 10.71 -15.52 8.19
N GLU A 153 10.39 -16.67 7.60
CA GLU A 153 11.31 -17.50 6.85
C GLU A 153 11.00 -17.44 5.35
N PRO A 154 12.02 -17.43 4.48
CA PRO A 154 11.83 -17.49 3.04
C PRO A 154 11.11 -18.78 2.63
N PHE A 155 10.40 -18.74 1.50
CA PHE A 155 9.78 -19.93 0.94
C PHE A 155 10.85 -20.86 0.37
N THR A 156 11.26 -21.85 1.17
CA THR A 156 12.34 -22.81 0.86
C THR A 156 11.80 -24.13 0.33
N ASP A 157 12.68 -24.97 -0.22
CA ASP A 157 12.39 -26.35 -0.61
C ASP A 157 11.75 -27.17 0.52
N ALA A 158 12.18 -26.96 1.78
CA ALA A 158 11.62 -27.65 2.93
C ALA A 158 10.15 -27.27 3.16
N LEU A 159 9.83 -25.99 2.98
CA LEU A 159 8.46 -25.49 3.07
C LEU A 159 7.60 -26.00 1.92
N PHE A 160 8.15 -26.07 0.71
CA PHE A 160 7.45 -26.64 -0.44
C PHE A 160 7.16 -28.13 -0.25
N VAL A 161 8.11 -28.91 0.26
CA VAL A 161 7.90 -30.33 0.59
C VAL A 161 6.82 -30.51 1.64
N ARG A 162 6.76 -29.62 2.63
CA ARG A 162 5.70 -29.61 3.63
C ARG A 162 4.33 -29.36 3.00
N VAL A 163 4.20 -28.32 2.17
CA VAL A 163 2.99 -28.03 1.38
C VAL A 163 2.53 -29.26 0.61
N ILE A 164 3.47 -29.92 -0.05
CA ILE A 164 3.16 -31.07 -0.86
C ILE A 164 2.62 -32.24 0.00
N ARG A 165 3.29 -32.55 1.11
CA ARG A 165 2.93 -33.67 2.01
C ARG A 165 1.64 -33.41 2.78
N GLU A 166 1.47 -32.20 3.28
CA GLU A 166 0.39 -31.83 4.20
C GLU A 166 -0.86 -31.33 3.48
N VAL A 167 -0.73 -30.79 2.26
CA VAL A 167 -1.85 -30.16 1.55
C VAL A 167 -2.17 -30.87 0.24
N LEU A 168 -1.19 -31.01 -0.66
CA LEU A 168 -1.45 -31.61 -1.98
C LEU A 168 -1.80 -33.10 -1.91
N LYS A 169 -1.06 -33.89 -1.12
CA LYS A 169 -1.27 -35.35 -1.04
C LYS A 169 -2.63 -35.73 -0.42
N PRO A 170 -3.08 -35.11 0.69
CA PRO A 170 -4.44 -35.33 1.20
C PRO A 170 -5.51 -34.91 0.20
N PHE A 171 -5.33 -33.76 -0.46
CA PHE A 171 -6.25 -33.29 -1.50
C PHE A 171 -6.35 -34.28 -2.68
N GLN A 172 -5.22 -34.76 -3.20
CA GLN A 172 -5.15 -35.77 -4.26
C GLN A 172 -5.89 -37.05 -3.86
N THR A 173 -5.62 -37.53 -2.65
CA THR A 173 -6.24 -38.76 -2.14
C THR A 173 -7.75 -38.58 -2.00
N GLY A 174 -8.18 -37.47 -1.40
CA GLY A 174 -9.59 -37.19 -1.13
C GLY A 174 -10.43 -36.87 -2.37
N LYS A 175 -9.92 -36.05 -3.29
CA LYS A 175 -10.68 -35.59 -4.48
C LYS A 175 -10.48 -36.46 -5.71
N TYR A 176 -9.34 -37.14 -5.81
CA TYR A 176 -8.95 -37.86 -7.01
C TYR A 176 -8.69 -39.36 -6.77
N GLY A 177 -8.81 -39.84 -5.54
CA GLY A 177 -8.59 -41.24 -5.19
C GLY A 177 -7.14 -41.68 -5.39
N GLY A 178 -6.19 -40.76 -5.22
CA GLY A 178 -4.76 -41.04 -5.43
C GLY A 178 -4.34 -41.09 -6.89
N ARG A 179 -5.22 -40.74 -7.84
CA ARG A 179 -4.83 -40.57 -9.26
C ARG A 179 -3.78 -39.46 -9.39
N ARG A 180 -2.91 -39.60 -10.39
CA ARG A 180 -1.85 -38.62 -10.69
C ARG A 180 -2.44 -37.23 -10.90
N LEU A 181 -1.76 -36.23 -10.35
CA LEU A 181 -2.02 -34.82 -10.62
C LEU A 181 -0.89 -34.25 -11.47
N THR A 182 -1.26 -33.34 -12.36
CA THR A 182 -0.32 -32.45 -13.06
C THR A 182 -0.35 -31.11 -12.37
N LEU A 183 0.81 -30.66 -11.87
CA LEU A 183 0.92 -29.39 -11.18
C LEU A 183 1.20 -28.28 -12.19
N PHE A 184 0.44 -27.21 -12.07
CA PHE A 184 0.55 -26.03 -12.90
C PHE A 184 0.93 -24.85 -12.02
N TYR A 185 2.22 -24.47 -12.05
CA TYR A 185 2.78 -23.39 -11.22
C TYR A 185 3.86 -22.61 -12.00
N PRO A 186 4.08 -21.32 -11.69
CA PRO A 186 5.11 -20.52 -12.35
C PRO A 186 6.51 -21.01 -11.99
N SER A 187 7.43 -21.04 -12.96
CA SER A 187 8.85 -21.25 -12.68
C SER A 187 9.37 -20.06 -11.86
N ASN A 188 9.78 -20.31 -10.62
CA ASN A 188 10.56 -19.36 -9.84
C ASN A 188 11.82 -20.08 -9.32
N ALA A 189 12.82 -19.31 -8.90
CA ALA A 189 14.14 -19.85 -8.52
C ALA A 189 14.10 -20.89 -7.39
N SER A 190 13.04 -20.93 -6.58
CA SER A 190 12.80 -21.95 -5.54
C SER A 190 12.03 -23.17 -6.03
N HIS A 191 11.55 -23.18 -7.27
CA HIS A 191 10.88 -24.31 -7.93
C HIS A 191 11.74 -25.00 -9.00
N ASP A 192 12.81 -24.35 -9.47
CA ASP A 192 13.78 -24.92 -10.45
C ASP A 192 14.79 -25.90 -9.81
N ALA A 193 14.69 -26.16 -8.51
CA ALA A 193 15.57 -27.10 -7.84
C ALA A 193 15.24 -28.54 -8.28
N MET A 194 16.21 -29.20 -8.94
CA MET A 194 16.21 -30.62 -9.33
C MET A 194 15.70 -31.58 -8.23
N HIS A 195 15.82 -31.20 -6.96
CA HIS A 195 15.36 -31.96 -5.80
C HIS A 195 13.83 -31.92 -5.55
N ILE A 196 13.11 -30.99 -6.16
CA ILE A 196 11.66 -30.90 -6.05
C ILE A 196 11.00 -31.95 -6.95
N GLU A 197 11.49 -32.13 -8.18
CA GLU A 197 10.97 -33.16 -9.10
C GLU A 197 11.15 -34.57 -8.54
N GLU A 198 12.31 -34.90 -7.98
CA GLU A 198 12.53 -36.19 -7.29
C GLU A 198 11.55 -36.37 -6.12
N LYS A 199 11.32 -35.33 -5.32
CA LYS A 199 10.39 -35.38 -4.17
C LYS A 199 8.92 -35.41 -4.58
N LEU A 200 8.57 -34.86 -5.76
CA LEU A 200 7.25 -34.93 -6.38
C LEU A 200 6.96 -36.35 -6.90
N ILE A 201 7.97 -37.00 -7.49
CA ILE A 201 7.89 -38.39 -7.95
C ILE A 201 7.65 -39.35 -6.77
N ASP A 202 8.39 -39.20 -5.67
CA ASP A 202 8.34 -40.07 -4.48
C ASP A 202 6.97 -40.12 -3.77
N ILE A 203 6.10 -39.14 -4.02
CA ILE A 203 4.80 -39.00 -3.36
C ILE A 203 3.62 -39.25 -4.30
N GLY A 204 3.85 -39.46 -5.60
CA GLY A 204 2.82 -39.74 -6.60
C GLY A 204 2.21 -38.53 -7.34
N ALA A 205 2.87 -37.37 -7.34
CA ALA A 205 2.48 -36.18 -8.13
C ALA A 205 3.55 -35.92 -9.20
N ILE A 206 3.28 -36.14 -10.49
CA ILE A 206 4.34 -36.59 -11.40
C ILE A 206 4.67 -35.62 -12.55
N ASP A 207 3.80 -34.67 -12.90
CA ASP A 207 4.06 -33.85 -14.08
C ASP A 207 3.99 -32.35 -13.75
N SER A 208 5.10 -31.64 -13.94
CA SER A 208 5.14 -30.18 -14.00
C SER A 208 4.97 -29.74 -15.46
N ILE A 209 4.08 -28.79 -15.72
CA ILE A 209 4.02 -28.13 -17.03
C ILE A 209 4.90 -26.89 -16.95
N VAL A 210 5.82 -26.73 -17.92
CA VAL A 210 6.66 -25.53 -18.04
C VAL A 210 5.77 -24.32 -18.26
N PHE A 211 5.78 -23.42 -17.27
CA PHE A 211 5.02 -22.18 -17.32
C PHE A 211 5.88 -21.07 -17.95
N PRO A 212 5.36 -20.33 -18.95
CA PRO A 212 6.09 -19.21 -19.51
C PRO A 212 6.31 -18.11 -18.47
N VAL A 213 7.54 -17.59 -18.40
CA VAL A 213 7.92 -16.54 -17.45
C VAL A 213 7.02 -15.30 -17.63
N GLN A 214 6.69 -14.61 -16.53
CA GLN A 214 5.83 -13.40 -16.52
C GLN A 214 4.39 -13.57 -17.07
N SER A 215 3.87 -14.79 -17.18
CA SER A 215 2.55 -15.05 -17.79
C SER A 215 1.43 -15.20 -16.76
N THR A 216 1.27 -14.26 -15.82
CA THR A 216 0.27 -14.37 -14.74
C THR A 216 -1.17 -14.50 -15.23
N ASP A 217 -1.46 -14.04 -16.45
CA ASP A 217 -2.73 -14.17 -17.16
C ASP A 217 -3.06 -15.63 -17.54
N LEU A 218 -2.05 -16.49 -17.62
CA LEU A 218 -2.19 -17.94 -17.84
C LEU A 218 -2.32 -18.74 -16.55
N ASN A 219 -2.28 -18.13 -15.37
CA ASN A 219 -2.45 -18.84 -14.09
C ASN A 219 -3.88 -18.69 -13.56
N PRO A 220 -4.68 -19.78 -13.48
CA PRO A 220 -6.04 -19.73 -12.93
C PRO A 220 -6.11 -19.21 -11.49
N MET A 221 -5.05 -19.40 -10.71
CA MET A 221 -4.98 -18.89 -9.34
C MET A 221 -4.99 -17.37 -9.27
N THR A 222 -4.49 -16.67 -10.29
CA THR A 222 -4.47 -15.20 -10.32
C THR A 222 -5.89 -14.64 -10.15
N MET A 223 -6.89 -15.25 -10.79
CA MET A 223 -8.29 -14.83 -10.63
C MET A 223 -8.79 -14.99 -9.19
N ILE A 224 -8.49 -16.13 -8.56
CA ILE A 224 -8.89 -16.39 -7.18
C ILE A 224 -8.22 -15.39 -6.23
N TRP A 225 -6.97 -15.02 -6.51
CA TRP A 225 -6.25 -14.00 -5.75
C TRP A 225 -6.83 -12.60 -5.94
N ASP A 226 -7.22 -12.24 -7.16
CA ASP A 226 -7.89 -10.95 -7.43
C ASP A 226 -9.24 -10.87 -6.69
N GLU A 227 -10.02 -11.95 -6.71
CA GLU A 227 -11.29 -12.03 -5.97
C GLU A 227 -11.08 -11.97 -4.45
N LEU A 228 -10.05 -12.63 -3.93
CA LEU A 228 -9.69 -12.55 -2.52
C LEU A 228 -9.29 -11.11 -2.15
N GLN A 229 -8.50 -10.44 -2.98
CA GLN A 229 -8.14 -9.04 -2.74
C GLN A 229 -9.37 -8.14 -2.73
N GLU A 230 -10.26 -8.29 -3.71
CA GLU A 230 -11.52 -7.54 -3.72
C GLU A 230 -12.39 -7.80 -2.49
N HIS A 231 -12.48 -9.06 -2.05
CA HIS A 231 -13.21 -9.45 -0.86
C HIS A 231 -12.63 -8.75 0.39
N LEU A 232 -11.31 -8.79 0.56
CA LEU A 232 -10.60 -8.16 1.66
C LEU A 232 -10.70 -6.62 1.63
N LEU A 233 -10.75 -6.01 0.45
CA LEU A 233 -10.92 -4.55 0.31
C LEU A 233 -12.35 -4.09 0.62
N LYS A 234 -13.35 -4.91 0.29
CA LYS A 234 -14.76 -4.66 0.64
C LYS A 234 -14.99 -4.81 2.15
N ASP A 235 -14.26 -5.71 2.81
CA ASP A 235 -14.30 -5.84 4.26
C ASP A 235 -13.43 -4.79 4.97
N THR A 236 -14.02 -3.61 5.17
CA THR A 236 -13.41 -2.44 5.84
C THR A 236 -12.93 -2.68 7.30
N LYS A 237 -13.05 -3.88 7.86
CA LYS A 237 -12.83 -4.19 9.28
C LYS A 237 -11.57 -4.98 9.61
N VAL A 238 -10.71 -5.29 8.66
CA VAL A 238 -9.48 -6.06 8.94
C VAL A 238 -8.43 -5.17 9.63
N ALA A 239 -8.50 -5.08 10.96
CA ALA A 239 -7.58 -4.27 11.77
C ALA A 239 -6.43 -5.08 12.39
N THR A 240 -6.53 -6.42 12.37
CA THR A 240 -5.57 -7.33 13.01
C THR A 240 -5.22 -8.53 12.13
N SER A 241 -4.06 -9.13 12.37
CA SER A 241 -3.62 -10.33 11.63
C SER A 241 -4.56 -11.52 11.82
N ALA A 242 -5.19 -11.66 12.99
CA ALA A 242 -6.16 -12.72 13.25
C ALA A 242 -7.46 -12.52 12.46
N GLN A 243 -7.93 -11.27 12.34
CA GLN A 243 -9.09 -10.94 11.50
C GLN A 243 -8.79 -11.14 10.02
N LEU A 244 -7.58 -10.80 9.57
CA LEU A 244 -7.16 -11.04 8.19
C LEU A 244 -7.18 -12.54 7.89
N LEU A 245 -6.61 -13.34 8.78
CA LEU A 245 -6.59 -14.79 8.66
C LEU A 245 -8.01 -15.37 8.59
N ALA A 246 -8.87 -14.98 9.54
CA ALA A 246 -10.26 -15.44 9.57
C ALA A 246 -11.04 -15.05 8.31
N SER A 247 -10.81 -13.85 7.76
CA SER A 247 -11.46 -13.39 6.53
C SER A 247 -10.99 -14.20 5.31
N VAL A 248 -9.68 -14.51 5.25
CA VAL A 248 -9.09 -15.36 4.21
C VAL A 248 -9.64 -16.79 4.29
N GLU A 249 -9.67 -17.38 5.48
CA GLU A 249 -10.23 -18.72 5.72
C GLU A 249 -11.72 -18.79 5.37
N GLN A 250 -12.48 -17.75 5.76
CA GLN A 250 -13.89 -17.62 5.40
C GLN A 250 -14.05 -17.56 3.89
N PHE A 251 -13.36 -16.64 3.20
CA PHE A 251 -13.41 -16.53 1.74
C PHE A 251 -13.10 -17.87 1.07
N TRP A 252 -12.04 -18.54 1.51
CA TRP A 252 -11.63 -19.81 0.94
C TRP A 252 -12.68 -20.90 1.10
N THR A 253 -13.35 -20.93 2.25
CA THR A 253 -14.39 -21.93 2.56
C THR A 253 -15.72 -21.61 1.88
N THR A 254 -16.10 -20.33 1.78
CA THR A 254 -17.45 -19.93 1.33
C THR A 254 -17.51 -19.56 -0.15
N THR A 255 -16.42 -19.02 -0.70
CA THR A 255 -16.41 -18.41 -2.04
C THR A 255 -15.68 -19.28 -3.05
N VAL A 256 -14.58 -19.93 -2.66
CA VAL A 256 -13.78 -20.80 -3.54
C VAL A 256 -14.45 -22.17 -3.73
N THR A 257 -15.61 -22.13 -4.37
CA THR A 257 -16.45 -23.28 -4.68
C THR A 257 -15.91 -24.06 -5.87
N THR A 258 -16.38 -25.30 -6.05
CA THR A 258 -16.05 -26.10 -7.23
C THR A 258 -16.42 -25.42 -8.54
N ASP A 259 -17.54 -24.68 -8.59
CA ASP A 259 -17.96 -23.99 -9.80
C ASP A 259 -17.03 -22.82 -10.14
N LEU A 260 -16.59 -22.06 -9.13
CA LEU A 260 -15.58 -21.02 -9.33
C LEU A 260 -14.26 -21.63 -9.82
N CYS A 261 -13.79 -22.72 -9.22
CA CYS A 261 -12.56 -23.37 -9.69
C CYS A 261 -12.67 -23.84 -11.14
N ARG A 262 -13.84 -24.38 -11.55
CA ARG A 262 -14.09 -24.77 -12.95
C ARG A 262 -14.09 -23.57 -13.88
N GLU A 263 -14.71 -22.47 -13.48
CA GLU A 263 -14.70 -21.22 -14.25
C GLU A 263 -13.27 -20.71 -14.45
N SER A 264 -12.47 -20.65 -13.38
CA SER A 264 -11.07 -20.21 -13.45
C SER A 264 -10.23 -21.11 -14.36
N VAL A 265 -10.39 -22.44 -14.27
CA VAL A 265 -9.68 -23.39 -15.12
C VAL A 265 -10.15 -23.30 -16.58
N ASN A 266 -11.46 -23.20 -16.82
CA ASN A 266 -12.02 -23.05 -18.17
C ASN A 266 -11.55 -21.78 -18.86
N ARG A 267 -11.29 -20.70 -18.11
CA ARG A 267 -10.81 -19.45 -18.71
C ARG A 267 -9.52 -19.64 -19.50
N LEU A 268 -8.68 -20.62 -19.17
CA LEU A 268 -7.49 -20.95 -19.96
C LEU A 268 -7.82 -21.28 -21.41
N SER A 269 -8.94 -21.96 -21.68
CA SER A 269 -9.34 -22.27 -23.06
C SER A 269 -9.72 -21.02 -23.86
N LEU A 270 -10.00 -19.90 -23.19
CA LEU A 270 -10.29 -18.60 -23.80
C LEU A 270 -9.04 -17.70 -23.85
N THR A 271 -8.19 -17.76 -22.82
CA THR A 271 -6.99 -16.92 -22.72
C THR A 271 -5.87 -17.41 -23.63
N ILE A 272 -5.60 -18.72 -23.66
CA ILE A 272 -4.50 -19.28 -24.46
C ILE A 272 -4.62 -18.90 -25.95
N PRO A 273 -5.78 -19.06 -26.62
CA PRO A 273 -5.91 -18.65 -28.01
C PRO A 273 -5.65 -17.15 -28.23
N LYS A 274 -6.08 -16.30 -27.30
CA LYS A 274 -5.84 -14.84 -27.38
C LYS A 274 -4.37 -14.50 -27.25
N VAL A 275 -3.65 -15.13 -26.31
CA VAL A 275 -2.20 -14.97 -26.16
C VAL A 275 -1.49 -15.35 -27.47
N VAL A 276 -1.90 -16.44 -28.11
CA VAL A 276 -1.37 -16.86 -29.42
C VAL A 276 -1.70 -15.82 -30.51
N GLU A 277 -2.93 -15.31 -30.56
CA GLU A 277 -3.36 -14.29 -31.53
C GLU A 277 -2.56 -12.99 -31.42
N ILE A 278 -2.23 -12.57 -30.19
CA ILE A 278 -1.43 -11.37 -29.94
C ILE A 278 0.08 -11.64 -29.85
N ASN A 279 0.54 -12.79 -30.38
CA ASN A 279 1.95 -13.18 -30.46
C ASN A 279 2.70 -13.14 -29.11
N GLY A 280 2.05 -13.60 -28.04
CA GLY A 280 2.68 -13.71 -26.71
C GLY A 280 2.70 -12.40 -25.91
N VAL A 281 2.03 -11.34 -26.36
CA VAL A 281 1.79 -10.14 -25.55
C VAL A 281 0.82 -10.48 -24.41
N SER A 282 0.89 -9.75 -23.30
CA SER A 282 -0.02 -9.91 -22.15
C SER A 282 -1.48 -9.69 -22.56
N THR A 283 -2.37 -10.60 -22.13
CA THR A 283 -3.82 -10.40 -22.24
C THR A 283 -4.43 -9.65 -21.05
N ALA A 284 -3.65 -9.42 -19.99
CA ALA A 284 -4.06 -8.62 -18.85
C ALA A 284 -4.14 -7.12 -19.25
N LYS A 285 -5.30 -6.51 -19.04
CA LYS A 285 -5.50 -5.06 -19.14
C LYS A 285 -5.39 -4.41 -17.78
#